data_AF-G8ZZE4-F1
#
_entry.id   AF-G8ZZE4-F1
#
_cell.length_a   1.000
_cell.length_b   1.000
_cell.length_c   1.000
_cell.angle_alpha   90.00
_cell.angle_beta   90.00
_cell.angle_gamma   90.00
#
_symmetry.space_group_name_H-M   'P 1'
#
loop_
_entity.id
_entity.type
_entity.pdbx_description
1 polymer ?
#
loop_
_entity_poly.entity_id
_entity_poly.type
_entity_poly.pdbx_seq_one_letter_code
_entity_poly.pdbx_strand_id
1 'polypeptide(L)'
;MSSENQLFVTDEDDKVQDDEVMDESENIVPQAKSEETYIDDEEDPVIQEFPLNVAGRDETLHILQYANKPKKMGGKAADHPLIGAARYKPNSSVWELDVPVDEAAFYNKSRAEENWGEANIQTLRGVGVENEGQYAGFVSNGQIYLLSVEKVAQLRPFFKYIDKVSTERKQDDAKRNANPASQKSQVVTMSVRSVNDQTQNRLAGSLLAHKVADEEEATEMSWVENTFEAFKESVVADAAAHVLQPVGDAKEYEEYS
;
A
#
# COMPACT_ATOMS: atom_id res chain seq x y z
N MET A 1 -57.42 13.39 12.17
CA MET A 1 -58.06 12.89 13.41
C MET A 1 -58.41 11.43 13.18
N SER A 2 -58.01 10.62 14.14
CA SER A 2 -58.07 9.17 14.35
C SER A 2 -59.03 8.31 13.52
N SER A 3 -58.57 7.13 13.13
CA SER A 3 -59.21 5.84 13.48
C SER A 3 -58.25 4.67 13.22
N GLU A 4 -57.94 3.92 14.28
CA GLU A 4 -57.41 2.55 14.24
C GLU A 4 -58.45 1.62 13.59
N ASN A 5 -58.01 0.54 12.93
CA ASN A 5 -58.49 -0.79 13.30
C ASN A 5 -57.71 -1.93 12.66
N GLN A 6 -57.67 -3.00 13.45
CA GLN A 6 -56.88 -4.22 13.38
C GLN A 6 -57.23 -5.11 12.18
N LEU A 7 -56.18 -5.81 11.75
CA LEU A 7 -56.10 -6.82 10.71
C LEU A 7 -56.28 -8.20 11.35
N PHE A 8 -57.34 -8.96 11.03
CA PHE A 8 -57.40 -10.44 11.10
C PHE A 8 -58.65 -11.02 10.39
N VAL A 9 -58.60 -12.34 10.14
CA VAL A 9 -59.57 -13.30 9.52
C VAL A 9 -59.19 -13.60 8.06
N THR A 10 -58.41 -14.67 7.75
CA THR A 10 -58.78 -16.11 7.59
C THR A 10 -59.90 -16.32 6.55
N ASP A 11 -59.81 -17.21 5.57
CA ASP A 11 -59.69 -18.67 5.66
C ASP A 11 -59.45 -19.30 4.26
N GLU A 12 -58.91 -20.52 4.29
CA GLU A 12 -59.21 -21.67 3.40
C GLU A 12 -58.77 -21.60 1.92
N ASP A 13 -58.24 -22.65 1.27
CA ASP A 13 -58.17 -24.10 1.54
C ASP A 13 -57.16 -24.68 0.52
N ASP A 14 -56.34 -25.67 0.89
CA ASP A 14 -56.47 -27.01 0.29
C ASP A 14 -55.55 -28.07 0.91
N LYS A 15 -56.15 -29.24 1.11
CA LYS A 15 -55.78 -30.46 1.85
C LYS A 15 -54.52 -31.16 1.29
N VAL A 16 -53.86 -32.08 2.00
CA VAL A 16 -54.21 -33.52 2.12
C VAL A 16 -53.21 -34.27 3.06
N GLN A 17 -53.77 -34.99 4.05
CA GLN A 17 -53.43 -36.33 4.64
C GLN A 17 -51.98 -36.69 5.07
N ASP A 18 -51.70 -37.47 6.12
CA ASP A 18 -52.49 -38.22 7.12
C ASP A 18 -51.58 -38.49 8.35
N ASP A 19 -52.24 -38.71 9.50
CA ASP A 19 -51.72 -39.02 10.83
C ASP A 19 -50.91 -40.32 10.96
N GLU A 20 -49.91 -40.34 11.86
CA GLU A 20 -49.82 -41.37 12.92
C GLU A 20 -48.92 -40.91 14.09
N VAL A 21 -49.24 -41.43 15.28
CA VAL A 21 -49.14 -40.78 16.61
C VAL A 21 -48.17 -41.52 17.54
N MET A 22 -47.51 -40.78 18.44
CA MET A 22 -47.07 -41.18 19.82
C MET A 22 -46.04 -42.33 19.95
N ASP A 23 -45.21 -42.51 20.98
CA ASP A 23 -44.69 -41.80 22.17
C ASP A 23 -43.60 -42.77 22.72
N GLU A 24 -42.84 -42.32 23.72
CA GLU A 24 -42.04 -43.11 24.67
C GLU A 24 -40.54 -43.36 24.35
N SER A 25 -39.73 -42.51 24.98
CA SER A 25 -38.51 -42.85 25.75
C SER A 25 -37.72 -44.11 25.39
N GLU A 26 -36.48 -43.94 24.92
CA GLU A 26 -35.25 -44.38 25.60
C GLU A 26 -33.98 -44.09 24.76
N ASN A 27 -32.89 -43.79 25.46
CA ASN A 27 -31.49 -43.74 25.03
C ASN A 27 -30.99 -42.55 24.18
N ILE A 28 -30.56 -41.51 24.91
CA ILE A 28 -29.52 -40.57 24.45
C ILE A 28 -28.21 -41.36 24.39
N VAL A 29 -27.83 -41.82 23.20
CA VAL A 29 -26.45 -42.27 22.93
C VAL A 29 -25.57 -41.01 22.90
N PRO A 30 -24.53 -40.88 23.75
CA PRO A 30 -23.60 -39.78 23.63
C PRO A 30 -22.88 -39.96 22.29
N GLN A 31 -23.12 -39.04 21.37
CA GLN A 31 -22.41 -38.91 20.12
C GLN A 31 -20.93 -38.76 20.47
N ALA A 32 -20.19 -39.86 20.36
CA ALA A 32 -18.75 -39.87 20.51
C ALA A 32 -18.23 -38.77 19.60
N LYS A 33 -17.57 -37.77 20.19
CA LYS A 33 -16.61 -36.95 19.48
C LYS A 33 -15.82 -37.93 18.63
N SER A 34 -15.88 -37.75 17.31
CA SER A 34 -14.83 -38.25 16.45
C SER A 34 -13.53 -37.70 17.07
N GLU A 35 -12.84 -38.55 17.83
CA GLU A 35 -11.41 -38.40 18.04
C GLU A 35 -10.87 -38.20 16.63
N GLU A 36 -10.47 -36.96 16.33
CA GLU A 36 -9.56 -36.69 15.24
C GLU A 36 -8.38 -37.60 15.52
N THR A 37 -8.39 -38.73 14.81
CA THR A 37 -7.29 -39.66 14.81
C THR A 37 -6.16 -38.82 14.26
N TYR A 38 -5.22 -38.44 15.13
CA TYR A 38 -3.91 -38.01 14.68
C TYR A 38 -3.47 -39.10 13.73
N ILE A 39 -3.52 -38.80 12.43
CA ILE A 39 -2.76 -39.56 11.46
C ILE A 39 -1.35 -39.37 11.99
N ASP A 40 -0.77 -40.45 12.47
CA ASP A 40 0.66 -40.55 12.63
C ASP A 40 1.20 -40.27 11.23
N ASP A 41 1.58 -39.02 10.99
CA ASP A 41 2.22 -38.57 9.76
C ASP A 41 3.58 -39.27 9.74
N GLU A 42 3.57 -40.56 9.38
CA GLU A 42 4.75 -41.34 9.03
C GLU A 42 5.46 -40.57 7.90
N GLU A 43 6.39 -39.71 8.31
CA GLU A 43 7.41 -38.98 7.57
C GLU A 43 7.13 -38.79 6.06
N ASP A 44 6.47 -37.68 5.68
CA ASP A 44 6.47 -37.21 4.29
C ASP A 44 7.94 -37.00 3.85
N PRO A 45 8.46 -37.80 2.89
CA PRO A 45 9.87 -37.76 2.55
C PRO A 45 10.20 -36.44 1.86
N VAL A 46 11.24 -35.75 2.33
CA VAL A 46 11.77 -34.56 1.64
C VAL A 46 12.24 -34.95 0.24
N ILE A 47 11.46 -34.58 -0.78
CA ILE A 47 11.78 -34.88 -2.19
C ILE A 47 12.84 -33.91 -2.72
N GLN A 48 12.78 -32.63 -2.31
CA GLN A 48 13.65 -31.56 -2.80
C GLN A 48 13.92 -30.52 -1.72
N GLU A 49 15.20 -30.20 -1.53
CA GLU A 49 15.66 -29.11 -0.68
C GLU A 49 16.01 -27.89 -1.53
N PHE A 50 15.44 -26.74 -1.19
CA PHE A 50 15.76 -25.46 -1.84
C PHE A 50 16.61 -24.63 -0.88
N PRO A 51 17.89 -24.34 -1.22
CA PRO A 51 18.73 -23.50 -0.39
C PRO A 51 18.19 -22.07 -0.39
N LEU A 52 18.09 -21.51 0.81
CA LEU A 52 17.57 -20.18 1.07
C LEU A 52 18.71 -19.21 1.36
N ASN A 53 18.94 -18.28 0.46
CA ASN A 53 19.97 -17.25 0.60
C ASN A 53 19.30 -15.93 0.93
N VAL A 54 19.68 -15.30 2.05
CA VAL A 54 19.26 -13.93 2.37
C VAL A 54 20.35 -12.98 1.86
N ALA A 55 19.98 -12.13 0.91
CA ALA A 55 20.88 -11.20 0.23
C ALA A 55 20.32 -9.77 0.29
N GLY A 56 21.09 -8.78 -0.18
CA GLY A 56 20.60 -7.41 -0.39
C GLY A 56 20.61 -6.55 0.86
N ARG A 57 21.68 -6.61 1.66
CA ARG A 57 21.89 -5.64 2.77
C ARG A 57 22.21 -4.23 2.27
N ASP A 58 22.83 -4.13 1.10
CA ASP A 58 23.28 -2.86 0.53
C ASP A 58 22.25 -2.23 -0.44
N GLU A 59 21.17 -2.95 -0.76
CA GLU A 59 20.16 -2.52 -1.73
C GLU A 59 18.83 -2.13 -1.03
N THR A 60 18.38 -0.90 -1.24
CA THR A 60 17.12 -0.39 -0.66
C THR A 60 15.92 -0.70 -1.57
N LEU A 61 15.29 -1.87 -1.36
CA LEU A 61 14.14 -2.29 -2.16
C LEU A 61 12.84 -1.65 -1.66
N HIS A 62 12.14 -0.98 -2.58
CA HIS A 62 10.83 -0.37 -2.36
C HIS A 62 9.78 -1.08 -3.20
N ILE A 63 8.62 -1.41 -2.60
CA ILE A 63 7.48 -1.99 -3.33
C ILE A 63 6.45 -0.90 -3.62
N LEU A 64 6.09 -0.74 -4.90
CA LEU A 64 5.07 0.19 -5.36
C LEU A 64 3.77 -0.56 -5.67
N GLN A 65 2.69 -0.27 -4.93
CA GLN A 65 1.38 -0.87 -5.14
C GLN A 65 0.45 0.09 -5.88
N TYR A 66 -0.01 -0.30 -7.07
CA TYR A 66 -0.96 0.49 -7.85
C TYR A 66 -2.41 0.23 -7.41
N ALA A 67 -3.04 1.20 -6.74
CA ALA A 67 -4.42 1.05 -6.27
C ALA A 67 -5.46 1.04 -7.42
N ASN A 68 -5.16 1.67 -8.55
CA ASN A 68 -6.14 1.90 -9.63
C ASN A 68 -6.05 0.91 -10.79
N LYS A 69 -5.07 0.00 -10.76
CA LYS A 69 -4.81 -0.92 -11.86
C LYS A 69 -5.11 -2.34 -11.41
N PRO A 70 -6.08 -3.02 -12.03
CA PRO A 70 -6.31 -4.43 -11.73
C PRO A 70 -5.11 -5.26 -12.19
N LYS A 71 -4.77 -6.31 -11.45
CA LYS A 71 -3.68 -7.23 -11.81
C LYS A 71 -3.93 -7.93 -13.16
N LYS A 72 -5.20 -8.16 -13.49
CA LYS A 72 -5.61 -8.85 -14.71
C LYS A 72 -6.65 -8.01 -15.43
N MET A 73 -6.43 -7.75 -16.71
CA MET A 73 -7.39 -7.12 -17.61
C MET A 73 -7.79 -8.16 -18.65
N GLY A 74 -9.06 -8.57 -18.65
CA GLY A 74 -9.54 -9.59 -19.59
C GLY A 74 -8.83 -10.95 -19.47
N GLY A 75 -8.38 -11.34 -18.27
CA GLY A 75 -7.72 -12.62 -18.00
C GLY A 75 -6.21 -12.66 -18.29
N LYS A 76 -5.65 -11.66 -18.98
CA LYS A 76 -4.20 -11.47 -19.13
C LYS A 76 -3.66 -10.58 -18.03
N ALA A 77 -2.38 -10.73 -17.70
CA ALA A 77 -1.69 -9.76 -16.84
C ALA A 77 -1.83 -8.38 -17.49
N ALA A 78 -2.25 -7.39 -16.70
CA ALA A 78 -2.35 -6.03 -17.20
C ALA A 78 -0.94 -5.50 -17.50
N ASP A 79 -0.78 -4.81 -18.64
CA ASP A 79 0.49 -4.22 -19.01
C ASP A 79 0.92 -3.17 -17.96
N HIS A 80 2.22 -3.13 -17.69
CA HIS A 80 2.79 -2.11 -16.82
C HIS A 80 2.59 -0.73 -17.45
N PRO A 81 2.15 0.30 -16.69
CA PRO A 81 2.07 1.64 -17.24
C PRO A 81 3.47 2.12 -17.64
N LEU A 82 3.57 2.79 -18.78
CA LEU A 82 4.78 3.51 -19.15
C LEU A 82 4.98 4.64 -18.15
N ILE A 83 6.12 4.65 -17.46
CA ILE A 83 6.45 5.70 -16.49
C ILE A 83 7.39 6.68 -17.18
N GLY A 84 7.00 7.96 -17.21
CA GLY A 84 7.80 9.02 -17.83
C GLY A 84 8.90 9.51 -16.90
N ALA A 85 8.55 9.82 -15.65
CA ALA A 85 9.49 10.28 -14.64
C ALA A 85 9.12 9.77 -13.26
N ALA A 86 10.12 9.45 -12.45
CA ALA A 86 9.96 9.12 -11.04
C ALA A 86 10.61 10.20 -10.19
N ARG A 87 9.96 10.57 -9.09
CA ARG A 87 10.48 11.51 -8.10
C ARG A 87 10.34 10.91 -6.72
N TYR A 88 11.38 11.06 -5.91
CA TYR A 88 11.41 10.52 -4.55
C TYR A 88 11.87 11.57 -3.55
N LYS A 89 11.20 11.57 -2.40
CA LYS A 89 11.54 12.40 -1.25
C LYS A 89 12.03 11.50 -0.12
N PRO A 90 13.34 11.44 0.17
CA PRO A 90 13.91 10.47 1.11
C PRO A 90 13.44 10.67 2.55
N ASN A 91 13.36 11.90 3.07
CA ASN A 91 12.99 12.15 4.46
C ASN A 91 11.50 11.90 4.72
N SER A 92 10.64 12.28 3.77
CA SER A 92 9.21 12.02 3.86
C SER A 92 8.80 10.65 3.31
N SER A 93 9.72 9.90 2.69
CA SER A 93 9.45 8.63 1.98
C SER A 93 8.27 8.74 0.98
N VAL A 94 8.14 9.87 0.28
CA VAL A 94 7.08 10.10 -0.69
C VAL A 94 7.57 9.75 -2.08
N TRP A 95 6.81 8.90 -2.76
CA TRP A 95 7.00 8.56 -4.16
C TRP A 95 5.99 9.31 -5.02
N GLU A 96 6.48 9.94 -6.08
CA GLU A 96 5.69 10.59 -7.12
C GLU A 96 6.10 10.00 -8.48
N LEU A 97 5.15 9.40 -9.18
CA LEU A 97 5.36 8.83 -10.51
C LEU A 97 4.49 9.56 -11.52
N ASP A 98 5.11 10.04 -12.59
CA ASP A 98 4.45 10.75 -13.67
C ASP A 98 4.20 9.75 -14.81
N VAL A 99 2.92 9.44 -15.05
CA VAL A 99 2.47 8.52 -16.10
C VAL A 99 1.81 9.33 -17.22
N PRO A 100 2.37 9.35 -18.45
CA PRO A 100 1.72 10.02 -19.57
C PRO A 100 0.39 9.34 -19.91
N VAL A 101 -0.63 10.15 -20.18
CA VAL A 101 -1.93 9.69 -20.65
C VAL A 101 -1.89 9.62 -22.17
N ASP A 102 -2.52 8.60 -22.76
CA ASP A 102 -2.68 8.52 -24.20
C ASP A 102 -3.60 9.66 -24.69
N GLU A 103 -3.05 10.56 -25.51
CA GLU A 103 -3.80 11.68 -26.10
C GLU A 103 -4.67 11.25 -27.30
N ALA A 104 -4.40 10.08 -27.89
CA ALA A 104 -5.10 9.63 -29.08
C ALA A 104 -6.50 9.08 -28.77
N ALA A 105 -6.68 8.50 -27.58
CA ALA A 105 -7.92 7.88 -27.16
C ALA A 105 -8.43 8.50 -25.86
N PHE A 106 -9.69 8.95 -25.87
CA PHE A 106 -10.41 9.46 -24.69
C PHE A 106 -9.85 10.74 -24.03
N TYR A 107 -8.90 11.44 -24.66
CA TYR A 107 -8.40 12.73 -24.19
C TYR A 107 -9.10 13.91 -24.89
N ASN A 108 -9.63 14.85 -24.10
CA ASN A 108 -10.23 16.07 -24.63
C ASN A 108 -9.28 17.25 -24.40
N LYS A 109 -8.57 17.66 -25.47
CA LYS A 109 -7.58 18.74 -25.46
C LYS A 109 -8.18 20.08 -25.03
N SER A 110 -9.38 20.43 -25.53
CA SER A 110 -9.97 21.73 -25.23
C SER A 110 -10.27 21.90 -23.73
N ARG A 111 -10.80 20.86 -23.10
CA ARG A 111 -11.13 20.91 -21.67
C ARG A 111 -9.89 20.91 -20.78
N ALA A 112 -8.85 20.19 -21.17
CA ALA A 112 -7.59 20.12 -20.44
C ALA A 112 -6.89 21.48 -20.44
N GLU A 113 -6.65 22.05 -21.63
CA GLU A 113 -5.93 23.31 -21.80
C GLU A 113 -6.66 24.49 -21.15
N GLU A 114 -7.99 24.57 -21.29
CA GLU A 114 -8.78 25.72 -20.80
C GLU A 114 -8.87 25.80 -19.28
N ASN A 115 -9.03 24.65 -18.60
CA ASN A 115 -9.32 24.64 -17.16
C ASN A 115 -8.14 24.25 -16.28
N TRP A 116 -7.23 23.43 -16.81
CA TRP A 116 -6.25 22.69 -16.02
C TRP A 116 -4.82 22.78 -16.57
N GLY A 117 -4.63 23.39 -17.75
CA GLY A 117 -3.34 23.44 -18.44
C GLY A 117 -2.92 22.08 -18.99
N GLU A 118 -1.64 21.74 -18.82
CA GLU A 118 -1.03 20.46 -19.24
C GLU A 118 -1.46 19.29 -18.34
N ALA A 119 -2.71 18.85 -18.48
CA ALA A 119 -3.25 17.65 -17.82
C ALA A 119 -2.95 16.35 -18.59
N ASN A 120 -1.93 16.35 -19.44
CA ASN A 120 -1.46 15.21 -20.23
C ASN A 120 -0.69 14.17 -19.38
N ILE A 121 -0.25 14.56 -18.19
CA ILE A 121 0.50 13.71 -17.25
C ILE A 121 -0.37 13.40 -16.04
N GLN A 122 -0.59 12.11 -15.79
CA GLN A 122 -1.21 11.63 -14.57
C GLN A 122 -0.13 11.40 -13.51
N THR A 123 -0.16 12.19 -12.43
CA THR A 123 0.74 12.01 -11.30
C THR A 123 0.16 11.00 -10.30
N LEU A 124 0.92 9.97 -9.95
CA LEU A 124 0.61 9.00 -8.90
C LEU A 124 1.47 9.30 -7.69
N ARG A 125 0.86 9.51 -6.52
CA ARG A 125 1.58 9.77 -5.27
C ARG A 125 1.33 8.65 -4.26
N GLY A 126 2.37 8.23 -3.56
CA GLY A 126 2.25 7.28 -2.45
C GLY A 126 3.23 7.62 -1.33
N VAL A 127 2.86 7.28 -0.11
CA VAL A 127 3.75 7.35 1.06
C VAL A 127 4.27 5.94 1.31
N GLY A 128 5.59 5.81 1.40
CA GLY A 128 6.27 4.58 1.79
C GLY A 128 6.14 4.36 3.29
N VAL A 129 5.57 3.23 3.68
CA VAL A 129 5.51 2.78 5.06
C VAL A 129 6.51 1.65 5.23
N GLU A 130 7.34 1.74 6.26
CA GLU A 130 8.28 0.69 6.63
C GLU A 130 7.51 -0.54 7.14
N ASN A 131 7.88 -1.72 6.66
CA ASN A 131 7.23 -2.96 7.07
C ASN A 131 8.29 -4.04 7.33
N GLU A 132 8.53 -4.31 8.60
CA GLU A 132 9.46 -5.34 9.02
C GLU A 132 8.88 -6.73 8.73
N GLY A 133 9.71 -7.63 8.19
CA GLY A 133 9.33 -9.02 7.92
C GLY A 133 8.80 -9.30 6.51
N GLN A 134 8.80 -8.30 5.61
CA GLN A 134 8.52 -8.53 4.20
C GLN A 134 9.80 -8.80 3.42
N TYR A 135 9.79 -9.92 2.68
CA TYR A 135 10.89 -10.31 1.81
C TYR A 135 10.39 -10.52 0.39
N ALA A 136 11.15 -10.03 -0.59
CA ALA A 136 10.97 -10.35 -1.99
C ALA A 136 11.85 -11.55 -2.32
N GLY A 137 11.23 -12.62 -2.84
CA GLY A 137 11.93 -13.83 -3.23
C GLY A 137 11.98 -13.98 -4.76
N PHE A 138 13.13 -14.30 -5.31
CA PHE A 138 13.22 -14.83 -6.68
C PHE A 138 13.97 -16.15 -6.71
N VAL A 139 13.58 -17.01 -7.66
CA VAL A 139 14.19 -18.33 -7.85
C VAL A 139 15.21 -18.24 -8.99
N SER A 140 16.45 -18.62 -8.71
CA SER A 140 17.52 -18.71 -9.71
C SER A 140 18.30 -20.00 -9.53
N ASN A 141 18.43 -20.79 -10.60
CA ASN A 141 19.23 -22.02 -10.63
C ASN A 141 18.88 -23.03 -9.50
N GLY A 142 17.60 -23.11 -9.13
CA GLY A 142 17.15 -24.00 -8.04
C GLY A 142 17.47 -23.48 -6.64
N GLN A 143 17.89 -22.23 -6.49
CA GLN A 143 18.12 -21.57 -5.22
C GLN A 143 17.15 -20.38 -5.05
N ILE A 144 16.74 -20.11 -3.82
CA ILE A 144 15.83 -19.01 -3.50
C ILE A 144 16.66 -17.88 -2.89
N TYR A 145 16.55 -16.69 -3.48
CA TYR A 145 17.17 -15.47 -2.97
C TYR A 145 16.09 -14.59 -2.36
N LEU A 146 16.20 -14.32 -1.06
CA LEU A 146 15.35 -13.41 -0.29
C LEU A 146 16.03 -12.05 -0.15
N LEU A 147 15.29 -11.01 -0.46
CA LEU A 147 15.70 -9.61 -0.32
C LEU A 147 14.76 -8.93 0.68
N SER A 148 15.32 -8.20 1.65
CA SER A 148 14.50 -7.42 2.58
C SER A 148 13.87 -6.23 1.86
N VAL A 149 12.56 -6.07 2.04
CA VAL A 149 11.83 -4.89 1.55
C VAL A 149 11.88 -3.82 2.64
N GLU A 150 12.44 -2.65 2.34
CA GLU A 150 12.52 -1.56 3.31
C GLU A 150 11.14 -0.91 3.49
N LYS A 151 10.51 -0.55 2.37
CA LYS A 151 9.28 0.26 2.36
C LYS A 151 8.29 -0.21 1.32
N VAL A 152 7.02 -0.14 1.69
CA VAL A 152 5.88 -0.39 0.80
C VAL A 152 5.11 0.91 0.60
N ALA A 153 5.00 1.38 -0.63
CA ALA A 153 4.26 2.58 -0.99
C ALA A 153 2.98 2.22 -1.75
N GLN A 154 1.84 2.67 -1.25
CA GLN A 154 0.57 2.58 -1.97
C GLN A 154 0.37 3.83 -2.82
N LEU A 155 0.45 3.66 -4.14
CA LEU A 155 0.28 4.73 -5.12
C LEU A 155 -1.20 5.00 -5.39
N ARG A 156 -1.59 6.26 -5.24
CA ARG A 156 -2.94 6.78 -5.51
C ARG A 156 -2.85 7.93 -6.52
N PRO A 157 -3.90 8.18 -7.33
CA PRO A 157 -3.92 9.34 -8.21
C PRO A 157 -3.83 10.61 -7.39
N PHE A 158 -2.90 11.48 -7.77
CA PHE A 158 -2.75 12.80 -7.22
C PHE A 158 -2.96 13.82 -8.34
N PHE A 159 -3.60 14.95 -8.03
CA PHE A 159 -3.99 15.93 -9.03
C PHE A 159 -3.21 17.23 -8.87
N LYS A 160 -1.91 17.19 -9.20
CA LYS A 160 -0.99 18.34 -9.05
C LYS A 160 -1.47 19.60 -9.79
N TYR A 161 -2.13 19.44 -10.94
CA TYR A 161 -2.64 20.55 -11.73
C TYR A 161 -3.82 21.27 -11.06
N ILE A 162 -4.69 20.56 -10.32
CA ILE A 162 -5.82 21.17 -9.60
C ILE A 162 -5.30 22.04 -8.46
N ASP A 163 -4.31 21.53 -7.73
CA ASP A 163 -3.69 22.26 -6.62
C ASP A 163 -3.00 23.53 -7.11
N LYS A 164 -2.26 23.47 -8.22
CA LYS A 164 -1.66 24.65 -8.87
C LYS A 164 -2.72 25.70 -9.20
N VAL A 165 -3.77 25.33 -9.95
CA VAL A 165 -4.85 26.26 -10.33
C VAL A 165 -5.54 26.87 -9.10
N SER A 166 -5.79 26.07 -8.05
CA SER A 166 -6.38 26.54 -6.79
C SER A 166 -5.48 27.57 -6.08
N THR A 167 -4.17 27.29 -5.99
CA THR A 167 -3.21 28.20 -5.37
C THR A 167 -3.04 29.50 -6.15
N GLU A 168 -2.97 29.44 -7.48
CA GLU A 168 -2.87 30.61 -8.36
C GLU A 168 -4.14 31.48 -8.24
N ARG A 169 -5.33 30.88 -8.31
CA ARG A 169 -6.59 31.60 -8.10
C ARG A 169 -6.63 32.29 -6.73
N LYS A 170 -6.25 31.58 -5.67
CA LYS A 170 -6.20 32.14 -4.31
C LYS A 170 -5.18 33.29 -4.19
N GLN A 171 -4.02 33.16 -4.83
CA GLN A 171 -3.02 34.23 -4.87
C GLN A 171 -3.50 35.43 -5.67
N ASP A 172 -4.18 35.23 -6.79
CA ASP A 172 -4.69 36.32 -7.62
C ASP A 172 -5.87 37.03 -6.94
N ASP A 173 -6.74 36.31 -6.26
CA ASP A 173 -7.77 36.90 -5.41
C ASP A 173 -7.15 37.67 -4.24
N ALA A 174 -6.05 37.19 -3.64
CA ALA A 174 -5.33 37.91 -2.60
C ALA A 174 -4.61 39.16 -3.12
N LYS A 175 -4.09 39.14 -4.36
CA LYS A 175 -3.52 40.32 -5.03
C LYS A 175 -4.61 41.34 -5.37
N ARG A 176 -5.78 40.88 -5.85
CA ARG A 176 -6.93 41.72 -6.21
C ARG A 176 -7.60 42.33 -4.98
N ASN A 177 -7.71 41.57 -3.89
CA ASN A 177 -8.23 41.99 -2.59
C ASN A 177 -7.12 42.42 -1.62
N ALA A 178 -5.97 42.89 -2.12
CA ALA A 178 -4.88 43.36 -1.28
C ALA A 178 -5.35 44.58 -0.47
N ASN A 179 -5.82 44.35 0.75
CA ASN A 179 -6.19 45.41 1.67
C ASN A 179 -4.92 46.23 1.99
N PRO A 180 -4.79 47.49 1.51
CA PRO A 180 -3.55 48.25 1.61
C PRO A 180 -3.21 48.68 3.05
N ALA A 181 -4.13 48.43 4.00
CA ALA A 181 -4.06 48.94 5.36
C ALA A 181 -3.15 48.14 6.31
N SER A 182 -2.64 46.96 5.92
CA SER A 182 -1.79 46.14 6.79
C SER A 182 -0.41 45.91 6.19
N GLN A 183 0.53 46.77 6.59
CA GLN A 183 1.95 46.48 6.78
C GLN A 183 2.76 46.04 5.54
N LYS A 184 3.08 46.98 4.64
CA LYS A 184 4.13 46.79 3.61
C LYS A 184 5.43 47.57 3.86
N SER A 185 5.54 48.34 4.94
CA SER A 185 6.81 49.00 5.30
C SER A 185 7.13 48.72 6.75
N GLN A 186 8.28 48.07 6.98
CA GLN A 186 8.81 47.55 8.25
C GLN A 186 8.34 46.14 8.62
N VAL A 187 8.84 45.15 7.88
CA VAL A 187 8.92 43.76 8.36
C VAL A 187 10.17 43.65 9.22
N VAL A 188 10.05 43.91 10.52
CA VAL A 188 11.11 43.61 11.49
C VAL A 188 10.82 42.22 12.05
N THR A 189 11.56 41.21 11.62
CA THR A 189 11.40 39.81 12.05
C THR A 189 12.02 39.55 13.43
N MET A 190 11.71 40.39 14.43
CA MET A 190 12.14 40.17 15.82
C MET A 190 11.09 39.39 16.60
N SER A 191 10.88 38.13 16.21
CA SER A 191 10.05 37.19 16.97
C SER A 191 10.92 36.04 17.49
N VAL A 192 11.62 36.27 18.60
CA VAL A 192 12.32 35.20 19.34
C VAL A 192 11.30 34.56 20.28
N ARG A 193 10.74 33.42 19.89
CA ARG A 193 9.77 32.68 20.72
C ARG A 193 10.51 31.73 21.65
N SER A 194 10.23 31.83 22.95
CA SER A 194 10.85 31.03 24.01
C SER A 194 10.53 29.53 23.86
N VAL A 195 11.53 28.69 24.11
CA VAL A 195 11.51 27.22 23.88
C VAL A 195 10.64 26.46 24.89
N ASN A 196 10.12 27.13 25.92
CA ASN A 196 9.69 26.49 27.17
C ASN A 196 8.17 26.36 27.36
N ASP A 197 7.34 26.72 26.37
CA ASP A 197 5.89 26.63 26.51
C ASP A 197 5.39 25.25 26.04
N GLN A 198 5.40 24.28 26.95
CA GLN A 198 4.93 22.90 26.73
C GLN A 198 3.44 22.82 26.33
N THR A 199 2.70 23.92 26.42
CA THR A 199 1.27 23.97 26.10
C THR A 199 0.97 24.15 24.62
N GLN A 200 1.98 24.44 23.79
CA GLN A 200 1.83 24.50 22.33
C GLN A 200 2.81 23.55 21.66
N ASN A 201 2.34 22.31 21.43
CA ASN A 201 2.98 21.42 20.46
C ASN A 201 3.18 22.20 19.16
N ARG A 202 4.43 22.57 18.88
CA ARG A 202 4.85 23.53 17.84
C ARG A 202 4.40 23.15 16.44
N LEU A 203 4.02 21.89 16.24
CA LEU A 203 3.13 21.27 15.25
C LEU A 203 3.03 19.82 15.74
N ALA A 204 1.83 19.23 15.83
CA ALA A 204 1.70 17.81 16.16
C ALA A 204 2.42 16.95 15.10
N GLY A 205 2.84 15.73 15.44
CA GLY A 205 3.66 14.87 14.57
C GLY A 205 3.13 14.71 13.14
N SER A 206 1.80 14.68 12.94
CA SER A 206 1.17 14.62 11.61
C SER A 206 1.39 15.89 10.79
N LEU A 207 1.24 17.08 11.39
CA LEU A 207 1.46 18.35 10.70
C LEU A 207 2.94 18.59 10.44
N LEU A 208 3.83 18.11 11.32
CA LEU A 208 5.26 18.14 11.08
C LEU A 208 5.63 17.27 9.86
N ALA A 209 5.07 16.06 9.75
CA ALA A 209 5.30 15.19 8.60
C ALA A 209 4.83 15.84 7.29
N HIS A 210 3.66 16.48 7.28
CA HIS A 210 3.18 17.24 6.13
C HIS A 210 4.11 18.42 5.79
N LYS A 211 4.56 19.16 6.80
CA LYS A 211 5.47 20.28 6.61
C LYS A 211 6.80 19.83 6.01
N VAL A 212 7.39 18.76 6.54
CA VAL A 212 8.63 18.19 6.00
C VAL A 212 8.43 17.69 4.57
N ALA A 213 7.30 17.04 4.29
CA ALA A 213 6.97 16.59 2.94
C ALA A 213 6.85 17.74 1.93
N ASP A 214 6.34 18.90 2.35
CA ASP A 214 6.17 20.07 1.49
C ASP A 214 7.48 20.84 1.30
N GLU A 215 8.32 20.92 2.34
CA GLU A 215 9.61 21.63 2.33
C GLU A 215 10.72 20.83 1.63
N GLU A 216 10.59 19.50 1.54
CA GLU A 216 11.59 18.64 0.93
C GLU A 216 11.56 18.71 -0.61
N GLU A 217 12.72 18.97 -1.20
CA GLU A 217 12.93 18.89 -2.65
C GLU A 217 12.93 17.44 -3.13
N ALA A 218 12.19 17.19 -4.20
CA ALA A 218 12.10 15.86 -4.77
C ALA A 218 13.34 15.55 -5.62
N THR A 219 13.98 14.41 -5.36
CA THR A 219 15.07 13.91 -6.20
C THR A 219 14.47 13.22 -7.42
N GLU A 220 14.81 13.71 -8.61
CA GLU A 220 14.37 13.11 -9.86
C GLU A 220 15.19 11.86 -10.17
N MET A 221 14.49 10.76 -10.47
CA MET A 221 15.08 9.50 -10.87
C MET A 221 14.59 9.13 -12.27
N SER A 222 15.52 8.65 -13.10
CA SER A 222 15.19 8.06 -14.39
C SER A 222 14.60 6.67 -14.18
N TRP A 223 13.45 6.41 -14.80
CA TRP A 223 12.87 5.08 -14.85
C TRP A 223 13.63 4.23 -15.88
N VAL A 224 14.18 3.10 -15.44
CA VAL A 224 14.86 2.13 -16.31
C VAL A 224 14.13 0.80 -16.21
N GLU A 225 13.56 0.36 -17.33
CA GLU A 225 12.89 -0.94 -17.43
C GLU A 225 13.89 -2.05 -17.79
N ASN A 226 13.53 -3.30 -17.50
CA ASN A 226 14.31 -4.50 -17.80
C ASN A 226 15.65 -4.63 -17.06
N THR A 227 15.82 -3.94 -15.94
CA THR A 227 17.02 -4.05 -15.07
C THR A 227 17.07 -5.35 -14.26
N PHE A 228 16.06 -6.23 -14.39
CA PHE A 228 15.96 -7.45 -13.57
C PHE A 228 17.15 -8.40 -13.77
N GLU A 229 17.70 -8.51 -14.98
CA GLU A 229 18.86 -9.39 -15.23
C GLU A 229 20.13 -8.87 -14.54
N ALA A 230 20.43 -7.58 -14.68
CA ALA A 230 21.56 -6.95 -13.99
C ALA A 230 21.41 -7.01 -12.47
N PHE A 231 20.20 -6.82 -11.96
CA PHE A 231 19.87 -6.94 -10.54
C PHE A 231 20.01 -8.39 -10.04
N LYS A 232 19.57 -9.36 -10.83
CA LYS A 232 19.76 -10.77 -10.50
C LYS A 232 21.23 -11.13 -10.36
N GLU A 233 22.07 -10.63 -11.27
CA GLU A 233 23.52 -10.83 -11.20
C GLU A 233 24.16 -10.16 -9.98
N SER A 234 23.74 -8.94 -9.61
CA SER A 234 24.25 -8.27 -8.40
C SER A 234 23.88 -9.04 -7.13
N VAL A 235 22.63 -9.48 -7.01
CA VAL A 235 22.15 -10.22 -5.84
C VAL A 235 22.82 -11.58 -5.72
N VAL A 236 23.06 -12.28 -6.84
CA VAL A 236 23.79 -13.56 -6.82
C VAL A 236 25.26 -13.33 -6.41
N ALA A 237 25.89 -12.23 -6.86
CA ALA A 237 27.24 -11.88 -6.45
C ALA A 237 27.34 -11.53 -4.96
N ASP A 238 26.38 -10.77 -4.44
CA ASP A 238 26.29 -10.41 -3.01
C ASP A 238 26.06 -11.64 -2.13
N ALA A 239 25.13 -12.51 -2.54
CA ALA A 239 24.87 -13.77 -1.84
C ALA A 239 26.08 -14.72 -1.83
N ALA A 240 26.86 -14.75 -2.92
CA ALA A 240 28.09 -15.52 -2.98
C ALA A 240 29.20 -14.94 -2.08
N ALA A 241 29.22 -13.62 -1.87
CA ALA A 241 30.15 -12.95 -0.96
C ALA A 241 29.79 -13.16 0.51
N HIS A 242 28.50 -13.21 0.83
CA HIS A 242 27.98 -13.31 2.19
C HIS A 242 27.45 -14.71 2.50
N VAL A 243 28.34 -15.69 2.57
CA VAL A 243 27.99 -17.01 3.11
C VAL A 243 27.72 -16.86 4.60
N LEU A 244 26.46 -17.06 5.01
CA LEU A 244 26.09 -17.10 6.43
C LEU A 244 26.85 -18.25 7.09
N GLN A 245 27.79 -17.92 7.97
CA GLN A 245 28.45 -18.91 8.81
C GLN A 245 27.52 -19.27 9.97
N PRO A 246 27.36 -20.57 10.30
CA PRO A 246 26.60 -20.97 11.47
C PRO A 246 27.24 -20.38 12.73
N VAL A 247 26.41 -19.82 13.61
CA VAL A 247 26.83 -19.09 14.82
C VAL A 247 27.26 -20.04 15.96
N GLY A 248 26.93 -21.34 15.88
CA GLY A 248 27.26 -22.33 16.92
C GLY A 248 27.69 -23.69 16.38
N ASP A 249 28.42 -24.44 17.22
CA ASP A 249 28.74 -25.85 17.00
C ASP A 249 27.48 -26.70 17.20
N ALA A 250 27.33 -27.77 16.41
CA ALA A 250 26.13 -28.63 16.39
C ALA A 250 25.68 -29.15 17.76
N LYS A 251 26.59 -29.20 18.75
CA LYS A 251 26.31 -29.66 20.12
C LYS A 251 25.50 -28.67 20.96
N GLU A 252 25.53 -27.38 20.65
CA GLU A 252 24.85 -26.34 21.43
C GLU A 252 23.35 -26.27 21.09
N TYR A 253 22.96 -26.76 19.91
CA TYR A 253 21.57 -26.84 19.46
C TYR A 253 20.83 -28.08 19.99
N GLU A 254 21.55 -29.13 20.40
CA GLU A 254 20.96 -30.34 20.98
C GLU A 254 20.60 -30.18 22.46
N GLU A 255 21.23 -29.24 23.20
CA GLU A 255 20.96 -29.03 24.64
C GLU A 255 19.67 -28.24 24.93
N TYR A 256 19.02 -27.70 23.90
CA TYR A 256 17.76 -26.94 24.02
C TYR A 256 16.52 -27.70 23.52
N SER A 257 16.65 -28.99 23.18
CA SER A 257 15.52 -29.87 22.86
C SER A 257 15.19 -30.85 23.99
#